data_AF-A0A7K1F1J7-F1
#
_entry.id   AF-A0A7K1F1J7-F1
#
_cell.length_a   1.000
_cell.length_b   1.000
_cell.length_c   1.000
_cell.angle_alpha   90.00
_cell.angle_beta   90.00
_cell.angle_gamma   90.00
#
_symmetry.space_group_name_H-M   'P 1'
#
loop_
_entity.id
_entity.type
_entity.pdbx_description
1 polymer ?
#
loop_
_entity_poly.entity_id
_entity_poly.type
_entity_poly.pdbx_seq_one_letter_code
_entity_poly.pdbx_strand_id
1 'polypeptide(L)'
;MLRKVLTLVICLTLPVIFAPAAASQEYFQSETRFWVDCSLGSRTTDCVQSVEFSDPTKEKRDANGQLDYSSIVWIKTTPKLNSKFVYKKTAYSASDFGNYDSKTCESIGNSADFLHDACYTASGLLSDGKDLLFRLQIGSSGPFFNIYQWVDQGVQRNWDRGDWVAQTVPDGSTWRITLKSKSLAENAGAITSNMKNPYISFGRSTDGDLLTLIQGTVYPNQWQCLSPDKPNATPSERGELCKHPESYAETASTGFSIDVMPYVFQFEKLRGYTPGGIFVSGPTGSLGQVQYDKEQGVITVPMSGPHFLFDRKTLNKGWMEVSIKGDIIRQAFNLEPKNAGQLAKVEISYVEGKADIATYATRYIPELDTFEIRAYNFGFSAPTLRVKVNMPPAKPTQSTQSTQSTQSTQSTQSTQSTSKKAPSKITSITCVKGKTIKTIKGNSPKCPSGYVKR
;
A
#
# COMPACT_ATOMS: atom_id res chain seq x y z
N MET A 1 46.69 41.51 54.34
CA MET A 1 46.90 40.96 52.98
C MET A 1 45.96 39.78 52.79
N LEU A 2 44.88 39.97 52.02
CA LEU A 2 43.84 38.97 51.78
C LEU A 2 44.36 37.88 50.83
N ARG A 3 44.40 36.62 51.27
CA ARG A 3 44.57 35.44 50.42
C ARG A 3 43.21 35.07 49.81
N LYS A 4 43.00 35.39 48.53
CA LYS A 4 41.90 34.83 47.73
C LYS A 4 42.31 33.44 47.25
N VAL A 5 41.56 32.42 47.67
CA VAL A 5 41.61 31.07 47.11
C VAL A 5 40.84 31.10 45.79
N LEU A 6 41.54 30.85 44.67
CA LEU A 6 40.95 30.78 43.33
C LEU A 6 40.66 29.30 43.04
N THR A 7 39.39 28.91 43.12
CA THR A 7 38.93 27.57 42.73
C THR A 7 38.84 27.52 41.20
N LEU A 8 39.73 26.74 40.58
CA LEU A 8 39.75 26.51 39.13
C LEU A 8 38.63 25.52 38.77
N VAL A 9 37.50 26.01 38.25
CA VAL A 9 36.45 25.17 37.66
C VAL A 9 36.90 24.80 36.25
N ILE A 10 37.35 23.55 36.08
CA ILE A 10 37.64 22.97 34.78
C ILE A 10 36.29 22.66 34.11
N CYS A 11 35.87 23.53 33.19
CA CYS A 11 34.72 23.30 32.33
C CYS A 11 35.14 22.33 31.21
N LEU A 12 34.93 21.03 31.43
CA LEU A 12 35.05 20.00 30.38
C LEU A 12 33.91 20.20 29.38
N THR A 13 34.19 20.94 28.31
CA THR A 13 33.36 20.93 27.10
C THR A 13 33.66 19.64 26.34
N LEU A 14 32.86 18.60 26.59
CA LEU A 14 32.85 17.44 25.70
C LEU A 14 32.35 17.92 24.33
N PRO A 15 33.13 17.77 23.24
CA PRO A 15 32.57 17.94 21.91
C PRO A 15 31.50 16.86 21.75
N VAL A 16 30.26 17.28 21.53
CA VAL A 16 29.22 16.39 21.00
C VAL A 16 29.71 16.00 19.62
N ILE A 17 30.37 14.84 19.54
CA ILE A 17 30.64 14.17 18.29
C ILE A 17 29.26 13.82 17.76
N PHE A 18 28.74 14.63 16.84
CA PHE A 18 27.65 14.20 15.99
C PHE A 18 28.16 12.94 15.30
N ALA A 19 27.63 11.78 15.71
CA ALA A 19 27.77 10.57 14.93
C ALA A 19 27.34 10.95 13.50
N PRO A 20 28.16 10.65 12.47
CA PRO A 20 27.72 10.86 11.11
C PRO A 20 26.37 10.15 10.98
N ALA A 21 25.36 10.86 10.47
CA ALA A 21 24.07 10.27 10.15
C ALA A 21 24.37 8.96 9.41
N ALA A 22 24.04 7.83 10.02
CA ALA A 22 24.35 6.53 9.45
C ALA A 22 23.81 6.55 8.02
N ALA A 23 24.72 6.39 7.05
CA ALA A 23 24.34 6.30 5.64
C ALA A 23 23.19 5.30 5.56
N SER A 24 22.04 5.74 5.03
CA SER A 24 20.85 4.90 4.97
C SER A 24 21.23 3.59 4.29
N GLN A 25 21.20 2.47 5.03
CA GLN A 25 21.57 1.18 4.46
C GLN A 25 20.62 0.88 3.30
N GLU A 26 21.16 0.81 2.08
CA GLU A 26 20.38 0.40 0.91
C GLU A 26 20.07 -1.09 1.04
N TYR A 27 18.79 -1.41 1.26
CA TYR A 27 18.34 -2.79 1.43
C TYR A 27 18.20 -3.55 0.11
N PHE A 28 17.99 -2.81 -0.98
CA PHE A 28 17.91 -3.35 -2.34
C PHE A 28 19.11 -2.83 -3.11
N GLN A 29 20.19 -3.62 -3.08
CA GLN A 29 21.45 -3.25 -3.72
C GLN A 29 21.28 -3.19 -5.23
N SER A 30 21.73 -2.09 -5.82
CA SER A 30 21.95 -1.97 -7.25
C SER A 30 23.22 -1.16 -7.49
N GLU A 31 23.94 -1.47 -8.58
CA GLU A 31 25.17 -0.73 -8.92
C GLU A 31 24.92 0.77 -9.14
N THR A 32 23.68 1.13 -9.45
CA THR A 32 23.21 2.50 -9.59
C THR A 32 21.84 2.63 -8.93
N ARG A 33 21.44 3.85 -8.56
CA ARG A 33 20.10 4.14 -8.03
C ARG A 33 18.97 3.68 -8.97
N PHE A 34 19.25 3.64 -10.28
CA PHE A 34 18.26 3.32 -11.32
C PHE A 34 18.39 1.88 -11.78
N TRP A 35 17.25 1.24 -11.97
CA TRP A 35 17.19 -0.07 -12.56
C TRP A 35 16.98 0.04 -14.06
N VAL A 36 17.53 -0.92 -14.78
CA VAL A 36 17.52 -0.99 -16.24
C VAL A 36 16.84 -2.27 -16.68
N ASP A 37 16.37 -2.33 -17.92
CA ASP A 37 15.83 -3.53 -18.53
C ASP A 37 16.96 -4.51 -18.87
N CYS A 38 16.82 -5.77 -18.45
CA CYS A 38 17.85 -6.80 -18.65
C CYS A 38 18.15 -7.03 -20.14
N SER A 39 17.17 -6.81 -21.03
CA SER A 39 17.31 -7.05 -22.47
C SER A 39 18.11 -5.97 -23.21
N LEU A 40 18.34 -4.81 -22.57
CA LEU A 40 19.09 -3.70 -23.16
C LEU A 40 20.61 -3.79 -22.92
N GLY A 41 21.08 -4.88 -22.31
CA GLY A 41 22.50 -5.26 -22.26
C GLY A 41 23.35 -4.51 -21.22
N SER A 42 22.75 -3.65 -20.39
CA SER A 42 23.50 -2.94 -19.34
C SER A 42 23.86 -3.83 -18.14
N ARG A 43 22.98 -4.79 -17.79
CA ARG A 43 23.20 -5.76 -16.71
C ARG A 43 22.26 -6.97 -16.84
N THR A 44 22.61 -8.09 -16.21
CA THR A 44 21.87 -9.36 -16.29
C THR A 44 21.14 -9.76 -15.01
N THR A 45 21.36 -9.06 -13.88
CA THR A 45 20.66 -9.20 -12.59
C THR A 45 20.44 -7.81 -11.98
N ASP A 46 19.62 -7.68 -10.94
CA ASP A 46 18.99 -6.45 -10.42
C ASP A 46 18.51 -5.51 -11.53
N CYS A 47 17.71 -6.10 -12.42
CA CYS A 47 17.14 -5.47 -13.60
C CYS A 47 15.67 -5.87 -13.80
N VAL A 48 15.00 -5.14 -14.69
CA VAL A 48 13.65 -5.45 -15.15
C VAL A 48 13.72 -6.57 -16.17
N GLN A 49 13.19 -7.74 -15.83
CA GLN A 49 13.20 -8.92 -16.69
C GLN A 49 12.07 -8.89 -17.74
N SER A 50 10.90 -8.39 -17.32
CA SER A 50 9.77 -8.14 -18.19
C SER A 50 8.82 -7.13 -17.57
N VAL A 51 8.16 -6.38 -18.44
CA VAL A 51 6.90 -5.71 -18.15
C VAL A 51 5.86 -6.35 -19.06
N GLU A 52 4.74 -6.73 -18.47
CA GLU A 52 3.66 -7.43 -19.15
C GLU A 52 2.34 -6.79 -18.79
N PHE A 53 1.40 -6.84 -19.72
CA PHE A 53 0.04 -6.35 -19.52
C PHE A 53 -0.97 -7.39 -19.98
N SER A 54 -2.20 -7.22 -19.57
CA SER A 54 -3.34 -7.97 -20.08
C SER A 54 -4.48 -7.03 -20.44
N ASP A 55 -5.18 -7.40 -21.51
CA ASP A 55 -6.35 -6.70 -21.99
C ASP A 55 -7.53 -7.01 -21.04
N PRO A 56 -8.11 -5.99 -20.37
CA PRO A 56 -9.19 -6.20 -19.41
C PRO A 56 -10.42 -6.86 -20.01
N THR A 57 -10.63 -6.76 -21.32
CA THR A 57 -11.77 -7.39 -22.02
C THR A 57 -11.61 -8.90 -22.17
N LYS A 58 -10.39 -9.43 -22.03
CA LYS A 58 -10.07 -10.86 -22.14
C LYS A 58 -9.98 -11.56 -20.78
N GLU A 59 -9.98 -10.79 -19.70
CA GLU A 59 -9.93 -11.28 -18.34
C GLU A 59 -11.31 -11.69 -17.82
N LYS A 60 -11.35 -12.74 -17.00
CA LYS A 60 -12.56 -13.11 -16.26
C LYS A 60 -12.57 -12.40 -14.92
N ARG A 61 -13.68 -11.71 -14.64
CA ARG A 61 -13.93 -11.01 -13.38
C ARG A 61 -15.30 -11.37 -12.82
N ASP A 62 -15.41 -11.43 -11.50
CA ASP A 62 -16.71 -11.59 -10.85
C ASP A 62 -17.50 -10.26 -10.81
N ALA A 63 -18.72 -10.29 -10.26
CA ALA A 63 -19.59 -9.11 -10.16
C ALA A 63 -19.01 -7.97 -9.29
N ASN A 64 -17.99 -8.25 -8.47
CA ASN A 64 -17.30 -7.27 -7.63
C ASN A 64 -15.97 -6.81 -8.26
N GLY A 65 -15.69 -7.22 -9.50
CA GLY A 65 -14.45 -6.89 -10.22
C GLY A 65 -13.25 -7.75 -9.81
N GLN A 66 -13.47 -8.83 -9.04
CA GLN A 66 -12.40 -9.72 -8.59
C GLN A 66 -11.88 -10.55 -9.75
N LEU A 67 -10.57 -10.49 -9.94
CA LEU A 67 -9.88 -11.17 -11.03
C LEU A 67 -9.79 -12.68 -10.78
N ASP A 68 -10.12 -13.46 -11.80
CA ASP A 68 -9.66 -14.84 -11.94
C ASP A 68 -8.24 -14.80 -12.48
N TYR A 69 -7.25 -14.93 -11.59
CA TYR A 69 -5.84 -14.85 -11.95
C TYR A 69 -5.41 -15.90 -12.98
N SER A 70 -6.14 -17.02 -13.10
CA SER A 70 -5.85 -18.06 -14.10
C SER A 70 -6.31 -17.68 -15.51
N SER A 71 -7.21 -16.69 -15.63
CA SER A 71 -7.72 -16.20 -16.92
C SER A 71 -6.81 -15.20 -17.62
N ILE A 72 -5.78 -14.71 -16.92
CA ILE A 72 -4.93 -13.64 -17.44
C ILE A 72 -4.05 -14.16 -18.56
N VAL A 73 -4.17 -13.55 -19.74
CA VAL A 73 -3.26 -13.76 -20.86
C VAL A 73 -2.27 -12.60 -20.88
N TRP A 74 -1.00 -12.91 -20.58
CA TRP A 74 0.06 -11.92 -20.50
C TRP A 74 0.66 -11.61 -21.88
N ILE A 75 0.76 -10.33 -22.18
CA ILE A 75 1.42 -9.80 -23.37
C ILE A 75 2.64 -9.03 -22.90
N LYS A 76 3.82 -9.39 -23.40
CA LYS A 76 5.07 -8.73 -23.05
C LYS A 76 5.20 -7.42 -23.82
N THR A 77 5.59 -6.35 -23.12
CA THR A 77 5.93 -5.08 -23.76
C THR A 77 7.28 -5.15 -24.46
N THR A 78 7.51 -4.30 -25.45
CA THR A 78 8.81 -4.16 -26.12
C THR A 78 9.57 -2.97 -25.55
N PRO A 79 10.69 -3.18 -24.82
CA PRO A 79 11.55 -2.09 -24.40
C PRO A 79 12.40 -1.58 -25.57
N LYS A 80 12.60 -0.27 -25.62
CA LYS A 80 13.53 0.42 -26.51
C LYS A 80 14.42 1.33 -25.68
N LEU A 81 15.73 1.20 -25.87
CA LEU A 81 16.71 2.03 -25.18
C LEU A 81 16.42 3.53 -25.39
N ASN A 82 16.34 4.26 -24.30
CA ASN A 82 16.41 5.70 -24.25
C ASN A 82 17.82 6.13 -24.64
N SER A 83 17.98 6.74 -25.82
CA SER A 83 19.29 7.10 -26.37
C SER A 83 20.07 8.12 -25.53
N LYS A 84 19.40 8.79 -24.59
CA LYS A 84 20.02 9.76 -23.67
C LYS A 84 20.40 9.14 -22.33
N PHE A 85 19.92 7.94 -22.05
CA PHE A 85 20.33 7.21 -20.86
C PHE A 85 21.74 6.66 -21.05
N VAL A 86 22.60 6.95 -20.07
CA VAL A 86 23.96 6.45 -19.95
C VAL A 86 24.04 5.64 -18.66
N TYR A 87 24.31 4.36 -18.78
CA TYR A 87 24.47 3.48 -17.63
C TYR A 87 25.60 3.96 -16.71
N LYS A 88 25.40 3.86 -15.39
CA LYS A 88 26.32 4.34 -14.33
C LYS A 88 26.58 5.85 -14.28
N LYS A 89 25.92 6.66 -15.11
CA LYS A 89 25.94 8.11 -14.95
C LYS A 89 25.19 8.49 -13.66
N THR A 90 25.89 9.08 -12.71
CA THR A 90 25.41 9.35 -11.35
C THR A 90 24.62 10.66 -11.23
N ALA A 91 24.74 11.55 -12.20
CA ALA A 91 24.02 12.82 -12.23
C ALA A 91 23.68 13.19 -13.67
N TYR A 92 22.46 13.68 -13.88
CA TYR A 92 22.02 14.26 -15.14
C TYR A 92 21.63 15.71 -14.92
N SER A 93 21.92 16.54 -15.91
CA SER A 93 21.52 17.94 -15.92
C SER A 93 20.16 18.12 -16.60
N ALA A 94 19.46 19.21 -16.28
CA ALA A 94 18.23 19.57 -16.96
C ALA A 94 18.41 19.71 -18.49
N SER A 95 19.60 20.13 -18.92
CA SER A 95 19.99 20.27 -20.34
C SER A 95 20.28 18.93 -21.04
N ASP A 96 20.47 17.84 -20.31
CA ASP A 96 20.72 16.53 -20.92
C ASP A 96 19.48 16.03 -21.67
N PHE A 97 18.29 16.48 -21.26
CA PHE A 97 17.01 16.10 -21.84
C PHE A 97 16.34 17.31 -22.50
N GLY A 98 15.88 17.15 -23.74
CA GLY A 98 15.41 18.29 -24.53
C GLY A 98 13.94 18.55 -24.23
N ASN A 99 13.62 19.79 -23.85
CA ASN A 99 12.29 20.37 -23.62
C ASN A 99 11.12 19.43 -23.21
N TYR A 100 10.63 19.67 -22.00
CA TYR A 100 10.10 18.70 -21.04
C TYR A 100 8.77 18.00 -21.31
N ASP A 101 7.91 18.52 -22.20
CA ASP A 101 6.52 18.03 -22.32
C ASP A 101 6.14 17.51 -23.71
N SER A 102 7.05 17.52 -24.68
CA SER A 102 6.71 17.17 -26.08
C SER A 102 7.45 15.95 -26.64
N LYS A 103 8.49 15.47 -25.95
CA LYS A 103 9.31 14.36 -26.44
C LYS A 103 8.97 13.07 -25.70
N THR A 104 8.19 12.24 -26.37
CA THR A 104 7.88 10.87 -25.94
C THR A 104 9.18 10.10 -25.69
N CYS A 105 9.22 9.30 -24.62
CA CYS A 105 10.33 8.39 -24.34
C CYS A 105 11.67 9.07 -23.97
N GLU A 106 11.69 10.37 -23.64
CA GLU A 106 12.87 11.05 -23.06
C GLU A 106 12.68 11.28 -21.55
N SER A 107 13.76 11.33 -20.76
CA SER A 107 13.68 11.63 -19.31
C SER A 107 13.37 13.10 -19.05
N ILE A 108 12.84 13.39 -17.86
CA ILE A 108 12.65 14.76 -17.37
C ILE A 108 13.91 15.11 -16.56
N GLY A 109 14.73 16.06 -17.04
CA GLY A 109 16.00 16.44 -16.41
C GLY A 109 15.94 17.30 -15.14
N ASN A 110 14.76 17.76 -14.68
CA ASN A 110 14.64 18.61 -13.49
C ASN A 110 14.60 17.81 -12.18
N SER A 111 14.60 16.48 -12.25
CA SER A 111 14.59 15.62 -11.08
C SER A 111 15.16 14.26 -11.45
N ALA A 112 16.31 13.91 -10.85
CA ALA A 112 16.96 12.61 -11.00
C ALA A 112 15.99 11.45 -10.72
N ASP A 113 14.89 11.70 -10.01
CA ASP A 113 13.83 10.74 -9.71
C ASP A 113 13.05 10.23 -10.95
N PHE A 114 13.23 10.83 -12.14
CA PHE A 114 12.52 10.45 -13.37
C PHE A 114 13.41 9.88 -14.48
N LEU A 115 14.60 9.41 -14.11
CA LEU A 115 15.51 8.73 -15.03
C LEU A 115 15.03 7.31 -15.30
N HIS A 116 15.09 6.91 -16.56
CA HIS A 116 14.73 5.59 -17.05
C HIS A 116 15.61 5.24 -18.26
N ASP A 117 15.92 3.97 -18.41
CA ASP A 117 16.75 3.46 -19.50
C ASP A 117 15.94 3.06 -20.73
N ALA A 118 14.65 2.79 -20.56
CA ALA A 118 13.81 2.20 -21.58
C ALA A 118 12.46 2.90 -21.71
N CYS A 119 12.05 3.08 -22.95
CA CYS A 119 10.65 3.30 -23.30
C CYS A 119 10.01 1.98 -23.70
N TYR A 120 8.86 1.69 -23.13
CA TYR A 120 8.14 0.44 -23.30
C TYR A 120 6.94 0.65 -24.21
N THR A 121 6.77 -0.28 -25.14
CA THR A 121 5.61 -0.34 -26.05
C THR A 121 4.69 -1.47 -25.62
N ALA A 122 3.46 -1.14 -25.23
CA ALA A 122 2.38 -2.09 -24.99
C ALA A 122 1.51 -2.17 -26.26
N SER A 123 1.87 -3.10 -27.14
CA SER A 123 1.29 -3.12 -28.49
C SER A 123 -0.19 -3.47 -28.50
N GLY A 124 -0.97 -2.67 -29.22
CA GLY A 124 -2.41 -2.85 -29.38
C GLY A 124 -3.25 -2.76 -28.09
N LEU A 125 -2.71 -2.18 -27.01
CA LEU A 125 -3.44 -2.05 -25.75
C LEU A 125 -4.54 -0.98 -25.81
N LEU A 126 -4.43 0.02 -26.69
CA LEU A 126 -5.44 1.06 -26.81
C LEU A 126 -6.70 0.53 -27.49
N SER A 127 -7.85 1.15 -27.20
CA SER A 127 -9.16 0.70 -27.69
C SER A 127 -9.30 0.71 -29.22
N ASP A 128 -8.49 1.51 -29.92
CA ASP A 128 -8.42 1.58 -31.39
C ASP A 128 -7.36 0.64 -31.97
N GLY A 129 -6.76 -0.23 -31.14
CA GLY A 129 -5.70 -1.16 -31.52
C GLY A 129 -4.34 -0.51 -31.68
N LYS A 130 -4.16 0.76 -31.29
CA LYS A 130 -2.85 1.40 -31.27
C LYS A 130 -2.03 0.99 -30.05
N ASP A 131 -0.73 1.24 -30.17
CA ASP A 131 0.23 0.98 -29.12
C ASP A 131 0.15 2.05 -28.02
N LEU A 132 0.35 1.62 -26.79
CA LEU A 132 0.58 2.52 -25.66
C LEU A 132 2.09 2.63 -25.42
N LEU A 133 2.60 3.85 -25.30
CA LEU A 133 4.01 4.13 -24.96
C LEU A 133 4.12 4.68 -23.55
N PHE A 134 5.04 4.12 -22.78
CA PHE A 134 5.29 4.52 -21.40
C PHE A 134 6.73 4.26 -21.00
N ARG A 135 7.10 4.82 -19.85
CA ARG A 135 8.40 4.63 -19.21
C ARG A 135 8.19 4.23 -17.76
N LEU A 136 9.13 3.44 -17.23
CA LEU A 136 9.15 3.08 -15.82
C LEU A 136 10.31 3.78 -15.13
N GLN A 137 10.01 4.52 -14.07
CA GLN A 137 11.03 4.99 -13.13
C GLN A 137 11.16 3.93 -12.04
N ILE A 138 12.28 3.20 -12.05
CA ILE A 138 12.52 2.11 -11.11
C ILE A 138 13.84 2.35 -10.41
N GLY A 139 13.84 2.28 -9.09
CA GLY A 139 15.04 2.48 -8.32
C GLY A 139 14.88 2.25 -6.83
N SER A 140 16.02 2.25 -6.14
CA SER A 140 16.10 2.21 -4.69
C SER A 140 16.25 3.64 -4.13
N SER A 141 15.61 3.89 -2.99
CA SER A 141 15.78 5.13 -2.22
C SER A 141 15.71 4.80 -0.73
N GLY A 142 16.89 4.70 -0.09
CA GLY A 142 17.00 4.22 1.28
C GLY A 142 16.43 2.79 1.42
N PRO A 143 15.44 2.55 2.31
CA PRO A 143 14.82 1.24 2.45
C PRO A 143 13.75 0.95 1.39
N PHE A 144 13.38 1.91 0.56
CA PHE A 144 12.30 1.73 -0.41
C PHE A 144 12.86 1.30 -1.77
N PHE A 145 12.11 0.45 -2.45
CA PHE A 145 12.25 0.14 -3.86
C PHE A 145 10.98 0.57 -4.57
N ASN A 146 11.10 1.56 -5.44
CA ASN A 146 9.96 2.22 -6.04
C ASN A 146 9.83 1.86 -7.53
N ILE A 147 8.60 1.71 -7.99
CA ILE A 147 8.24 1.51 -9.39
C ILE A 147 7.15 2.53 -9.71
N TYR A 148 7.45 3.48 -10.56
CA TYR A 148 6.47 4.45 -11.07
C TYR A 148 6.32 4.28 -12.57
N GLN A 149 5.07 4.41 -13.04
CA GLN A 149 4.75 4.47 -14.45
C GLN A 149 4.45 5.90 -14.86
N TRP A 150 5.10 6.33 -15.94
CA TRP A 150 4.72 7.53 -16.67
C TRP A 150 4.31 7.16 -18.08
N VAL A 151 3.13 7.61 -18.51
CA VAL A 151 2.60 7.33 -19.84
C VAL A 151 2.91 8.50 -20.76
N ASP A 152 3.56 8.21 -21.88
CA ASP A 152 3.96 9.19 -22.89
C ASP A 152 2.91 9.30 -24.01
N GLN A 153 2.32 8.15 -24.37
CA GLN A 153 1.22 8.07 -25.34
C GLN A 153 0.23 7.02 -24.85
N GLY A 154 -1.00 7.42 -24.56
CA GLY A 154 -2.01 6.51 -24.07
C GLY A 154 -3.43 7.04 -24.25
N VAL A 155 -4.31 6.66 -23.35
CA VAL A 155 -5.68 7.17 -23.29
C VAL A 155 -5.62 8.64 -22.85
N GLN A 156 -5.99 9.53 -23.76
CA GLN A 156 -6.10 10.96 -23.49
C GLN A 156 -7.31 11.23 -22.61
N ARG A 157 -7.09 12.00 -21.55
CA ARG A 157 -8.16 12.42 -20.65
C ARG A 157 -8.06 13.92 -20.41
N ASN A 158 -9.17 14.59 -20.71
CA ASN A 158 -9.33 16.01 -20.48
C ASN A 158 -9.82 16.19 -19.05
N TRP A 159 -8.95 16.70 -18.19
CA TRP A 159 -9.28 17.13 -16.84
C TRP A 159 -9.10 18.64 -16.75
N ASP A 160 -9.71 19.26 -15.74
CA ASP A 160 -9.80 20.71 -15.56
C ASP A 160 -8.46 21.32 -15.08
N ARG A 161 -7.37 21.07 -15.81
CA ARG A 161 -6.01 21.58 -15.54
C ARG A 161 -5.52 22.48 -16.69
N GLY A 162 -6.43 23.26 -17.26
CA GLY A 162 -6.13 24.15 -18.40
C GLY A 162 -5.73 23.37 -19.65
N ASP A 163 -4.59 23.73 -20.25
CA ASP A 163 -4.14 23.17 -21.53
C ASP A 163 -3.47 21.78 -21.43
N TRP A 164 -3.33 21.23 -20.21
CA TRP A 164 -2.68 19.94 -20.01
C TRP A 164 -3.68 18.78 -20.19
N VAL A 165 -3.38 17.89 -21.14
CA VAL A 165 -4.10 16.63 -21.36
C VAL A 165 -3.27 15.48 -20.81
N ALA A 166 -3.86 14.70 -19.92
CA ALA A 166 -3.17 13.56 -19.37
C ALA A 166 -3.17 12.37 -20.32
N GLN A 167 -2.04 11.68 -20.37
CA GLN A 167 -1.90 10.37 -20.98
C GLN A 167 -2.01 9.33 -19.88
N THR A 168 -2.83 8.30 -20.10
CA THR A 168 -3.08 7.25 -19.12
C THR A 168 -3.08 5.87 -19.75
N VAL A 169 -2.97 4.84 -18.92
CA VAL A 169 -3.30 3.48 -19.36
C VAL A 169 -4.83 3.27 -19.36
N PRO A 170 -5.35 2.30 -20.14
CA PRO A 170 -6.77 1.95 -20.08
C PRO A 170 -7.19 1.53 -18.66
N ASP A 171 -8.36 2.02 -18.22
CA ASP A 171 -8.89 1.65 -16.91
C ASP A 171 -9.11 0.14 -16.83
N GLY A 172 -8.71 -0.45 -15.70
CA GLY A 172 -8.87 -1.88 -15.50
C GLY A 172 -7.81 -2.74 -16.20
N SER A 173 -6.87 -2.18 -16.97
CA SER A 173 -5.75 -2.96 -17.49
C SER A 173 -4.91 -3.55 -16.35
N THR A 174 -4.57 -4.83 -16.46
CA THR A 174 -3.74 -5.52 -15.47
C THR A 174 -2.30 -5.58 -15.95
N TRP A 175 -1.37 -5.31 -15.03
CA TRP A 175 0.05 -5.21 -15.31
C TRP A 175 0.83 -6.13 -14.38
N ARG A 176 1.92 -6.69 -14.90
CA ARG A 176 2.91 -7.46 -14.15
C ARG A 176 4.31 -6.96 -14.47
N ILE A 177 5.05 -6.67 -13.42
CA ILE A 177 6.46 -6.28 -13.49
C ILE A 177 7.25 -7.44 -12.89
N THR A 178 8.13 -8.04 -13.69
CA THR A 178 9.04 -9.09 -13.26
C THR A 178 10.42 -8.51 -13.09
N LEU A 179 10.94 -8.62 -11.87
CA LEU A 179 12.24 -8.11 -11.48
C LEU A 179 13.17 -9.29 -11.22
N LYS A 180 14.34 -9.29 -11.85
CA LYS A 180 15.37 -10.30 -11.61
C LYS A 180 16.34 -9.75 -10.59
N SER A 181 16.22 -10.16 -9.33
CA SER A 181 17.10 -9.73 -8.25
C SER A 181 16.98 -10.66 -7.06
N LYS A 182 18.13 -11.18 -6.62
CA LYS A 182 18.20 -11.98 -5.39
C LYS A 182 17.83 -11.15 -4.18
N SER A 183 18.40 -9.95 -4.06
CA SER A 183 18.17 -9.06 -2.93
C SER A 183 16.68 -8.71 -2.79
N LEU A 184 16.01 -8.34 -3.88
CA LEU A 184 14.58 -8.04 -3.84
C LEU A 184 13.73 -9.27 -3.52
N ALA A 185 14.02 -10.42 -4.13
CA ALA A 185 13.25 -11.65 -3.92
C ALA A 185 13.35 -12.16 -2.48
N GLU A 186 14.50 -12.01 -1.82
CA GLU A 186 14.72 -12.47 -0.45
C GLU A 186 14.28 -11.45 0.61
N ASN A 187 14.23 -10.15 0.27
CA ASN A 187 14.04 -9.09 1.26
C ASN A 187 12.79 -8.23 1.04
N ALA A 188 11.98 -8.48 0.00
CA ALA A 188 10.69 -7.79 -0.14
C ALA A 188 9.83 -8.03 1.11
N GLY A 189 9.44 -6.98 1.82
CA GLY A 189 8.64 -7.06 3.04
C GLY A 189 7.19 -6.67 2.76
N ALA A 190 6.84 -5.45 3.16
CA ALA A 190 5.54 -4.86 2.87
C ALA A 190 5.56 -4.15 1.52
N ILE A 191 4.42 -4.18 0.82
CA ILE A 191 4.24 -3.51 -0.46
C ILE A 191 3.05 -2.58 -0.36
N THR A 192 3.18 -1.41 -0.96
CA THR A 192 2.05 -0.54 -1.20
C THR A 192 1.92 -0.12 -2.64
N SER A 193 0.69 0.05 -3.12
CA SER A 193 0.45 0.53 -4.48
C SER A 193 -0.90 1.22 -4.62
N ASN A 194 -1.12 1.85 -5.77
CA ASN A 194 -2.40 2.41 -6.18
C ASN A 194 -3.17 1.52 -7.18
N MET A 195 -2.95 0.20 -7.13
CA MET A 195 -3.53 -0.79 -8.04
C MET A 195 -4.45 -1.79 -7.33
N LYS A 196 -5.65 -2.01 -7.89
CA LYS A 196 -6.54 -3.10 -7.45
C LYS A 196 -5.95 -4.48 -7.75
N ASN A 197 -6.53 -5.54 -7.21
CA ASN A 197 -6.06 -6.92 -7.32
C ASN A 197 -4.54 -7.05 -7.02
N PRO A 198 -4.04 -6.49 -5.90
CA PRO A 198 -2.61 -6.48 -5.61
C PRO A 198 -2.12 -7.89 -5.34
N TYR A 199 -1.13 -8.35 -6.11
CA TYR A 199 -0.53 -9.67 -5.91
C TYR A 199 0.97 -9.66 -6.16
N ILE A 200 1.69 -10.41 -5.35
CA ILE A 200 3.11 -10.65 -5.48
C ILE A 200 3.41 -12.15 -5.45
N SER A 201 4.29 -12.60 -6.32
CA SER A 201 4.80 -13.97 -6.34
C SER A 201 6.28 -13.99 -6.66
N PHE A 202 6.90 -15.15 -6.44
CA PHE A 202 8.33 -15.36 -6.66
C PHE A 202 8.53 -16.56 -7.56
N GLY A 203 9.61 -16.54 -8.32
CA GLY A 203 9.95 -17.60 -9.26
C GLY A 203 11.44 -17.65 -9.55
N ARG A 204 11.79 -18.35 -10.62
CA ARG A 204 13.16 -18.40 -11.14
C ARG A 204 13.18 -18.09 -12.62
N SER A 205 14.24 -17.42 -13.07
CA SER A 205 14.54 -17.27 -14.49
C SER A 205 14.97 -18.62 -15.08
N THR A 206 15.07 -18.68 -16.41
CA THR A 206 15.68 -19.82 -17.11
C THR A 206 17.10 -20.10 -16.65
N ASP A 207 17.81 -19.05 -16.23
CA ASP A 207 19.21 -19.10 -15.80
C ASP A 207 19.34 -19.39 -14.29
N GLY A 208 18.22 -19.59 -13.59
CA GLY A 208 18.17 -19.94 -12.16
C GLY A 208 18.11 -18.77 -11.18
N ASP A 209 18.25 -17.52 -11.66
CA ASP A 209 18.14 -16.31 -10.84
C ASP A 209 16.76 -16.16 -10.22
N LEU A 210 16.68 -15.56 -9.03
CA LEU A 210 15.40 -15.30 -8.38
C LEU A 210 14.63 -14.18 -9.08
N LEU A 211 13.34 -14.40 -9.24
CA LEU A 211 12.39 -13.43 -9.81
C LEU A 211 11.37 -13.00 -8.76
N THR A 212 11.10 -11.70 -8.72
CA THR A 212 9.96 -11.10 -8.02
C THR A 212 8.96 -10.60 -9.05
N LEU A 213 7.73 -11.10 -9.00
CA LEU A 213 6.65 -10.73 -9.90
C LEU A 213 5.63 -9.93 -9.10
N ILE A 214 5.45 -8.66 -9.45
CA ILE A 214 4.49 -7.77 -8.81
C ILE A 214 3.42 -7.43 -9.83
N GLN A 215 2.16 -7.64 -9.48
CA GLN A 215 1.04 -7.34 -10.37
C GLN A 215 -0.07 -6.57 -9.68
N GLY A 216 -0.87 -5.92 -10.51
CA GLY A 216 -2.11 -5.27 -10.12
C GLY A 216 -2.91 -4.80 -11.33
N THR A 217 -4.14 -4.44 -11.08
CA THR A 217 -5.06 -3.80 -12.03
C THR A 217 -5.09 -2.30 -11.75
N VAL A 218 -4.78 -1.49 -12.76
CA VAL A 218 -4.82 -0.03 -12.61
C VAL A 218 -6.24 0.46 -12.38
N TYR A 219 -6.36 1.49 -11.54
CA TYR A 219 -7.63 2.10 -11.19
C TYR A 219 -7.48 3.62 -11.20
N PRO A 220 -8.51 4.38 -11.59
CA PRO A 220 -8.44 5.84 -11.55
C PRO A 220 -8.12 6.36 -10.16
N ASN A 221 -7.04 7.13 -10.06
CA ASN A 221 -6.64 7.80 -8.82
C ASN A 221 -6.98 9.28 -8.89
N GLN A 222 -7.41 9.83 -7.76
CA GLN A 222 -7.69 11.26 -7.62
C GLN A 222 -6.51 11.91 -6.89
N TRP A 223 -5.95 12.95 -7.48
CA TRP A 223 -4.73 13.58 -7.03
C TRP A 223 -4.99 15.00 -6.60
N GLN A 224 -4.28 15.39 -5.52
CA GLN A 224 -4.22 16.76 -5.00
C GLN A 224 -5.58 17.30 -4.55
N CYS A 225 -5.71 17.63 -3.26
CA CYS A 225 -6.96 18.17 -2.74
C CYS A 225 -6.97 19.69 -2.85
N LEU A 226 -7.95 20.22 -3.57
CA LEU A 226 -8.29 21.64 -3.61
C LEU A 226 -9.63 21.84 -2.90
N SER A 227 -9.99 23.09 -2.62
CA SER A 227 -11.32 23.46 -2.12
C SER A 227 -11.86 24.69 -2.87
N PRO A 228 -13.17 24.96 -2.83
CA PRO A 228 -13.76 26.13 -3.51
C PRO A 228 -13.13 27.46 -3.06
N ASP A 229 -12.76 27.54 -1.79
CA ASP A 229 -12.11 28.66 -1.11
C ASP A 229 -10.59 28.72 -1.34
N LYS A 230 -9.95 27.61 -1.72
CA LYS A 230 -8.52 27.54 -2.08
C LYS A 230 -8.27 26.76 -3.38
N PRO A 231 -8.67 27.30 -4.55
CA PRO A 231 -8.50 26.63 -5.84
C PRO A 231 -7.04 26.57 -6.31
N ASN A 232 -6.14 27.40 -5.75
CA ASN A 232 -4.73 27.47 -6.12
C ASN A 232 -3.79 27.10 -4.96
N ALA A 233 -4.16 26.08 -4.18
CA ALA A 233 -3.42 25.69 -2.99
C ALA A 233 -1.98 25.24 -3.29
N THR A 234 -1.04 25.65 -2.43
CA THR A 234 0.36 25.21 -2.49
C THR A 234 0.51 23.74 -2.09
N PRO A 235 1.60 23.04 -2.50
CA PRO A 235 1.79 21.63 -2.14
C PRO A 235 1.68 21.32 -0.64
N SER A 236 2.12 22.22 0.24
CA SER A 236 2.04 22.06 1.69
C SER A 236 0.62 22.21 2.25
N GLU A 237 -0.25 22.97 1.58
CA GLU A 237 -1.64 23.18 2.01
C GLU A 237 -2.56 22.01 1.61
N ARG A 238 -2.26 21.36 0.48
CA ARG A 238 -3.13 20.32 -0.12
C ARG A 238 -3.40 19.13 0.80
N GLY A 239 -2.45 18.77 1.67
CA GLY A 239 -2.65 17.69 2.64
C GLY A 239 -3.78 17.95 3.64
N GLU A 240 -3.86 19.17 4.18
CA GLU A 240 -4.93 19.58 5.09
C GLU A 240 -6.26 19.76 4.35
N LEU A 241 -6.22 20.23 3.09
CA LEU A 241 -7.42 20.38 2.27
C LEU A 241 -8.15 19.07 2.01
N CYS A 242 -7.48 17.91 2.03
CA CYS A 242 -8.16 16.61 1.93
C CYS A 242 -9.13 16.32 3.09
N LYS A 243 -9.05 17.09 4.19
CA LYS A 243 -9.99 17.00 5.31
C LYS A 243 -11.22 17.90 5.11
N HIS A 244 -11.18 18.83 4.14
CA HIS A 244 -12.28 19.74 3.85
C HIS A 244 -13.46 18.97 3.24
N PRO A 245 -14.71 19.17 3.72
CA PRO A 245 -15.88 18.44 3.23
C PRO A 245 -16.25 18.78 1.78
N GLU A 246 -15.84 19.93 1.28
CA GLU A 246 -16.01 20.32 -0.13
C GLU A 246 -14.74 20.17 -0.97
N SER A 247 -13.75 19.43 -0.46
CA SER A 247 -12.52 19.22 -1.23
C SER A 247 -12.79 18.44 -2.52
N TYR A 248 -12.08 18.79 -3.58
CA TYR A 248 -12.14 18.11 -4.87
C TYR A 248 -10.74 17.84 -5.40
N ALA A 249 -10.64 16.84 -6.29
CA ALA A 249 -9.38 16.51 -6.94
C ALA A 249 -8.99 17.61 -7.95
N GLU A 250 -7.73 18.07 -7.92
CA GLU A 250 -7.19 18.92 -9.00
C GLU A 250 -7.13 18.13 -10.31
N THR A 251 -6.67 16.88 -10.22
CA THR A 251 -6.51 15.99 -11.37
C THR A 251 -6.92 14.56 -11.01
N ALA A 252 -7.22 13.76 -12.03
CA ALA A 252 -7.20 12.31 -11.89
C ALA A 252 -5.93 11.77 -12.57
N SER A 253 -5.62 10.48 -12.42
CA SER A 253 -4.70 9.76 -13.31
C SER A 253 -4.92 8.26 -13.22
N THR A 254 -4.80 7.57 -14.35
CA THR A 254 -4.78 6.10 -14.41
C THR A 254 -3.39 5.65 -14.84
N GLY A 255 -2.71 4.99 -13.90
CA GLY A 255 -1.35 4.48 -14.00
C GLY A 255 -1.02 3.78 -12.69
N PHE A 256 0.23 3.34 -12.51
CA PHE A 256 0.64 2.71 -11.28
C PHE A 256 1.89 3.29 -10.63
N SER A 257 1.89 3.19 -9.31
CA SER A 257 2.98 3.46 -8.39
C SER A 257 3.00 2.31 -7.38
N ILE A 258 4.17 1.74 -7.17
CA ILE A 258 4.39 0.61 -6.27
C ILE A 258 5.63 0.91 -5.44
N ASP A 259 5.51 0.77 -4.13
CA ASP A 259 6.59 0.88 -3.18
C ASP A 259 6.77 -0.46 -2.47
N VAL A 260 7.95 -1.04 -2.59
CA VAL A 260 8.36 -2.24 -1.86
C VAL A 260 9.31 -1.80 -0.75
N MET A 261 9.04 -2.20 0.48
CA MET A 261 9.93 -1.99 1.61
C MET A 261 10.28 -3.33 2.25
N PRO A 262 11.49 -3.54 2.75
CA PRO A 262 11.80 -4.69 3.58
C PRO A 262 10.99 -4.63 4.88
N TYR A 263 11.04 -5.68 5.69
CA TYR A 263 10.45 -5.69 7.02
C TYR A 263 11.26 -4.81 7.98
N VAL A 264 11.06 -3.50 7.87
CA VAL A 264 11.65 -2.43 8.68
C VAL A 264 10.55 -1.52 9.25
N PHE A 265 10.93 -0.58 10.11
CA PHE A 265 9.98 0.32 10.80
C PHE A 265 8.87 -0.47 11.50
N GLN A 266 7.61 -0.11 11.29
CA GLN A 266 6.44 -0.81 11.83
C GLN A 266 6.30 -2.28 11.40
N PHE A 267 7.02 -2.73 10.37
CA PHE A 267 6.98 -4.12 9.89
C PHE A 267 8.14 -4.97 10.38
N GLU A 268 9.08 -4.43 11.17
CA GLU A 268 10.25 -5.18 11.66
C GLU A 268 9.85 -6.46 12.45
N LYS A 269 8.69 -6.44 13.12
CA LYS A 269 8.14 -7.60 13.83
C LYS A 269 7.77 -8.79 12.92
N LEU A 270 7.75 -8.57 11.60
CA LEU A 270 7.56 -9.57 10.54
C LEU A 270 8.87 -9.95 9.83
N ARG A 271 10.03 -9.49 10.31
CA ARG A 271 11.33 -9.91 9.77
C ARG A 271 11.52 -11.42 9.95
N GLY A 272 12.02 -12.08 8.90
CA GLY A 272 12.23 -13.54 8.87
C GLY A 272 11.02 -14.34 8.35
N TYR A 273 9.88 -13.70 8.12
CA TYR A 273 8.74 -14.32 7.45
C TYR A 273 8.92 -14.29 5.92
N THR A 274 8.05 -15.03 5.21
CA THR A 274 8.05 -15.08 3.74
C THR A 274 8.06 -13.69 3.10
N PRO A 275 8.91 -13.45 2.09
CA PRO A 275 8.94 -12.19 1.36
C PRO A 275 7.59 -11.84 0.70
N GLY A 276 7.33 -10.55 0.54
CA GLY A 276 6.09 -10.04 -0.05
C GLY A 276 4.84 -10.29 0.78
N GLY A 277 5.00 -10.54 2.08
CA GLY A 277 3.97 -11.13 2.93
C GLY A 277 2.71 -10.28 3.09
N ILE A 278 2.81 -8.95 2.96
CA ILE A 278 1.67 -8.02 3.03
C ILE A 278 1.76 -7.03 1.87
N PHE A 279 0.70 -6.97 1.07
CA PHE A 279 0.52 -6.00 0.00
C PHE A 279 -0.76 -5.22 0.24
N VAL A 280 -0.65 -3.92 0.58
CA VAL A 280 -1.78 -3.01 0.79
C VAL A 280 -1.90 -2.07 -0.40
N SER A 281 -3.08 -2.01 -1.01
CA SER A 281 -3.36 -1.06 -2.07
C SER A 281 -4.58 -0.19 -1.79
N GLY A 282 -4.51 1.05 -2.26
CA GLY A 282 -5.58 2.02 -2.16
C GLY A 282 -5.25 3.31 -2.93
N PRO A 283 -6.15 4.31 -2.88
CA PRO A 283 -5.93 5.63 -3.45
C PRO A 283 -4.67 6.31 -2.89
N THR A 284 -4.01 7.04 -3.77
CA THR A 284 -2.73 7.73 -3.55
C THR A 284 -2.81 8.79 -2.45
N GLY A 285 -1.76 8.87 -1.60
CA GLY A 285 -1.69 9.80 -0.44
C GLY A 285 -1.76 9.14 0.95
N SER A 286 -1.96 7.81 0.98
CA SER A 286 -2.35 7.05 2.18
C SER A 286 -1.30 5.99 2.60
N LEU A 287 -0.44 5.63 1.67
CA LEU A 287 0.23 4.33 1.67
C LEU A 287 1.57 4.31 2.41
N GLY A 288 2.27 5.44 2.52
CA GLY A 288 3.50 5.54 3.31
C GLY A 288 3.30 5.39 4.82
N GLN A 289 2.06 5.31 5.30
CA GLN A 289 1.71 5.30 6.72
C GLN A 289 1.09 3.97 7.19
N VAL A 290 1.15 2.90 6.39
CA VAL A 290 0.56 1.60 6.77
C VAL A 290 1.30 1.03 7.99
N GLN A 291 0.60 0.86 9.10
CA GLN A 291 1.16 0.34 10.35
C GLN A 291 0.75 -1.11 10.58
N TYR A 292 1.63 -1.89 11.22
CA TYR A 292 1.32 -3.23 11.68
C TYR A 292 1.53 -3.35 13.19
N ASP A 293 0.47 -3.74 13.90
CA ASP A 293 0.49 -4.09 15.31
C ASP A 293 0.36 -5.63 15.44
N LYS A 294 1.50 -6.28 15.72
CA LYS A 294 1.57 -7.73 15.93
C LYS A 294 0.79 -8.21 17.15
N GLU A 295 0.81 -7.45 18.25
CA GLU A 295 0.16 -7.86 19.50
C GLU A 295 -1.36 -7.87 19.35
N GLN A 296 -1.90 -6.90 18.61
CA GLN A 296 -3.33 -6.83 18.34
C GLN A 296 -3.76 -7.60 17.08
N GLY A 297 -2.81 -7.99 16.22
CA GLY A 297 -3.08 -8.54 14.90
C GLY A 297 -3.80 -7.52 14.01
N VAL A 298 -3.35 -6.27 14.03
CA VAL A 298 -4.02 -5.15 13.33
C VAL A 298 -3.10 -4.54 12.28
N ILE A 299 -3.61 -4.40 11.05
CA ILE A 299 -3.02 -3.53 10.03
C ILE A 299 -3.84 -2.25 9.99
N THR A 300 -3.20 -1.11 10.20
CA THR A 300 -3.83 0.21 10.14
C THR A 300 -3.39 0.91 8.86
N VAL A 301 -4.36 1.32 8.06
CA VAL A 301 -4.14 2.05 6.80
C VAL A 301 -4.80 3.42 6.94
N PRO A 302 -4.02 4.48 7.26
CA PRO A 302 -4.52 5.84 7.21
C PRO A 302 -4.83 6.20 5.77
N MET A 303 -6.02 6.72 5.49
CA MET A 303 -6.40 7.10 4.13
C MET A 303 -6.66 8.60 4.04
N SER A 304 -6.17 9.20 2.96
CA SER A 304 -6.44 10.60 2.60
C SER A 304 -6.85 10.68 1.13
N GLY A 305 -7.67 11.67 0.80
CA GLY A 305 -8.15 11.89 -0.55
C GLY A 305 -9.23 12.97 -0.57
N PRO A 306 -9.52 13.55 -1.75
CA PRO A 306 -10.54 14.59 -1.89
C PRO A 306 -11.94 14.02 -1.69
N HIS A 307 -12.88 14.84 -1.23
CA HIS A 307 -14.27 14.44 -1.03
C HIS A 307 -15.01 14.21 -2.36
N PHE A 308 -14.76 15.07 -3.34
CA PHE A 308 -15.30 14.97 -4.69
C PHE A 308 -14.21 14.60 -5.71
N LEU A 309 -14.63 13.95 -6.80
CA LEU A 309 -13.79 13.78 -7.98
C LEU A 309 -13.48 15.14 -8.63
N PHE A 310 -12.62 15.14 -9.64
CA PHE A 310 -12.24 16.36 -10.37
C PHE A 310 -13.43 17.10 -11.02
N ASP A 311 -14.55 16.42 -11.27
CA ASP A 311 -15.79 17.01 -11.78
C ASP A 311 -16.53 17.88 -10.74
N ARG A 312 -16.02 17.93 -9.50
CA ARG A 312 -16.54 18.69 -8.36
C ARG A 312 -17.97 18.33 -7.95
N LYS A 313 -18.49 17.20 -8.43
CA LYS A 313 -19.90 16.79 -8.25
C LYS A 313 -20.01 15.35 -7.77
N THR A 314 -19.24 14.46 -8.37
CA THR A 314 -19.29 13.05 -8.05
C THR A 314 -18.52 12.82 -6.76
N LEU A 315 -19.15 12.17 -5.78
CA LEU A 315 -18.48 11.76 -4.56
C LEU A 315 -17.32 10.82 -4.90
N ASN A 316 -16.15 11.14 -4.38
CA ASN A 316 -15.04 10.21 -4.39
C ASN A 316 -15.39 9.07 -3.41
N LYS A 317 -15.32 7.82 -3.89
CA LYS A 317 -15.62 6.65 -3.08
C LYS A 317 -14.35 5.87 -2.82
N GLY A 318 -14.05 5.69 -1.55
CA GLY A 318 -12.87 5.01 -1.06
C GLY A 318 -12.86 3.53 -1.45
N TRP A 319 -11.65 3.05 -1.69
CA TRP A 319 -11.38 1.64 -1.93
C TRP A 319 -10.06 1.24 -1.30
N MET A 320 -9.97 0.02 -0.80
CA MET A 320 -8.74 -0.56 -0.32
C MET A 320 -8.76 -2.06 -0.58
N GLU A 321 -7.64 -2.60 -1.03
CA GLU A 321 -7.42 -4.03 -1.19
C GLU A 321 -6.15 -4.45 -0.47
N VAL A 322 -6.21 -5.56 0.25
CA VAL A 322 -5.04 -6.13 0.93
C VAL A 322 -4.90 -7.58 0.50
N SER A 323 -3.69 -7.96 0.13
CA SER A 323 -3.28 -9.34 -0.09
C SER A 323 -2.26 -9.73 0.99
N ILE A 324 -2.53 -10.80 1.71
CA ILE A 324 -1.65 -11.34 2.75
C ILE A 324 -1.30 -12.78 2.39
N LYS A 325 -0.01 -13.13 2.39
CA LYS A 325 0.42 -14.51 2.16
C LYS A 325 -0.11 -15.44 3.26
N GLY A 326 -0.55 -16.63 2.88
CA GLY A 326 -1.14 -17.60 3.79
C GLY A 326 -0.18 -17.99 4.91
N ASP A 327 1.11 -18.09 4.60
CA ASP A 327 2.17 -18.29 5.59
C ASP A 327 2.19 -17.22 6.70
N ILE A 328 2.01 -15.94 6.35
CA ILE A 328 1.88 -14.86 7.34
C ILE A 328 0.63 -15.07 8.20
N ILE A 329 -0.50 -15.46 7.60
CA ILE A 329 -1.74 -15.74 8.34
C ILE A 329 -1.53 -16.87 9.36
N ARG A 330 -0.86 -17.95 8.94
CA ARG A 330 -0.57 -19.10 9.81
C ARG A 330 0.39 -18.72 10.93
N GLN A 331 1.50 -18.07 10.62
CA GLN A 331 2.56 -17.84 11.59
C GLN A 331 2.37 -16.58 12.45
N ALA A 332 1.88 -15.49 11.87
CA ALA A 332 1.72 -14.22 12.60
C ALA A 332 0.39 -14.15 13.36
N PHE A 333 -0.66 -14.84 12.88
CA PHE A 333 -1.99 -14.80 13.49
C PHE A 333 -2.45 -16.15 14.06
N ASN A 334 -1.65 -17.22 13.93
CA ASN A 334 -1.96 -18.57 14.41
C ASN A 334 -3.32 -19.08 13.89
N LEU A 335 -3.58 -18.85 12.60
CA LEU A 335 -4.86 -19.15 11.95
C LEU A 335 -4.68 -19.80 10.58
N GLU A 336 -5.60 -20.69 10.21
CA GLU A 336 -5.69 -21.15 8.82
C GLU A 336 -6.30 -20.05 7.94
N PRO A 337 -5.72 -19.73 6.76
CA PRO A 337 -6.20 -18.65 5.90
C PRO A 337 -7.68 -18.78 5.50
N LYS A 338 -8.17 -20.00 5.27
CA LYS A 338 -9.59 -20.29 4.99
C LYS A 338 -10.54 -19.87 6.12
N ASN A 339 -10.04 -19.76 7.35
CA ASN A 339 -10.81 -19.36 8.53
C ASN A 339 -10.62 -17.86 8.86
N ALA A 340 -9.60 -17.21 8.32
CA ALA A 340 -9.26 -15.83 8.64
C ALA A 340 -10.40 -14.85 8.31
N GLY A 341 -11.21 -15.12 7.30
CA GLY A 341 -12.37 -14.29 6.93
C GLY A 341 -13.43 -14.13 8.03
N GLN A 342 -13.55 -15.11 8.94
CA GLN A 342 -14.49 -15.03 10.08
C GLN A 342 -13.99 -14.10 11.20
N LEU A 343 -12.69 -13.83 11.21
CA LEU A 343 -11.97 -13.13 12.28
C LEU A 343 -11.43 -11.78 11.82
N ALA A 344 -11.27 -11.61 10.51
CA ALA A 344 -11.02 -10.35 9.85
C ALA A 344 -12.16 -9.38 10.17
N LYS A 345 -11.81 -8.16 10.57
CA LYS A 345 -12.72 -7.03 10.71
C LYS A 345 -12.10 -5.83 10.04
N VAL A 346 -12.89 -5.14 9.23
CA VAL A 346 -12.53 -3.84 8.67
C VAL A 346 -13.34 -2.76 9.38
N GLU A 347 -12.66 -1.92 10.14
CA GLU A 347 -13.25 -0.75 10.80
C GLU A 347 -12.83 0.50 10.04
N ILE A 348 -13.77 1.40 9.74
CA ILE A 348 -13.48 2.70 9.13
C ILE A 348 -13.87 3.78 10.14
N SER A 349 -12.90 4.57 10.60
CA SER A 349 -13.14 5.65 11.55
C SER A 349 -12.83 7.02 10.97
N TYR A 350 -13.67 8.00 11.26
CA TYR A 350 -13.50 9.41 10.90
C TYR A 350 -13.06 10.25 12.11
N VAL A 351 -12.45 11.42 11.88
CA VAL A 351 -11.87 12.30 12.91
C VAL A 351 -12.87 12.71 14.02
N GLU A 352 -14.17 12.68 13.75
CA GLU A 352 -15.24 12.92 14.73
C GLU A 352 -15.60 11.71 15.61
N GLY A 353 -14.75 10.68 15.67
CA GLY A 353 -14.94 9.53 16.56
C GLY A 353 -16.11 8.62 16.18
N LYS A 354 -16.73 8.82 15.01
CA LYS A 354 -17.69 7.88 14.42
C LYS A 354 -16.92 6.81 13.66
N ALA A 355 -16.98 5.59 14.19
CA ALA A 355 -16.55 4.39 13.48
C ALA A 355 -17.75 3.79 12.76
N ASP A 356 -17.69 3.71 11.44
CA ASP A 356 -18.61 2.92 10.62
C ASP A 356 -17.99 1.57 10.30
N ILE A 357 -18.81 0.52 10.33
CA ILE A 357 -18.38 -0.81 9.85
C ILE A 357 -18.50 -0.77 8.33
N ALA A 358 -17.36 -0.84 7.64
CA ALA A 358 -17.32 -0.88 6.18
C ALA A 358 -18.02 -2.12 5.63
N THR A 359 -18.58 -2.01 4.42
CA THR A 359 -18.84 -3.21 3.64
C THR A 359 -17.49 -3.71 3.12
N TYR A 360 -17.06 -4.88 3.59
CA TYR A 360 -15.86 -5.54 3.10
C TYR A 360 -16.15 -6.99 2.74
N ALA A 361 -15.35 -7.52 1.84
CA ALA A 361 -15.33 -8.92 1.47
C ALA A 361 -13.95 -9.50 1.74
N THR A 362 -13.91 -10.78 2.09
CA THR A 362 -12.66 -11.52 2.27
C THR A 362 -12.71 -12.80 1.47
N ARG A 363 -11.57 -13.21 0.90
CA ARG A 363 -11.44 -14.49 0.18
C ARG A 363 -10.08 -15.08 0.47
N TYR A 364 -10.03 -16.40 0.64
CA TYR A 364 -8.78 -17.14 0.54
C TYR A 364 -8.71 -17.82 -0.83
N ILE A 365 -7.57 -17.70 -1.51
CA ILE A 365 -7.30 -18.31 -2.82
C ILE A 365 -6.26 -19.42 -2.58
N PRO A 366 -6.67 -20.70 -2.52
CA PRO A 366 -5.78 -21.80 -2.21
C PRO A 366 -4.61 -21.93 -3.20
N GLU A 367 -4.88 -21.73 -4.49
CA GLU A 367 -3.90 -21.90 -5.58
C GLU A 367 -2.76 -20.88 -5.50
N LEU A 368 -3.02 -19.73 -4.87
CA LEU A 368 -2.05 -18.65 -4.68
C LEU A 368 -1.52 -18.56 -3.25
N ASP A 369 -2.00 -19.42 -2.34
CA ASP A 369 -1.89 -19.32 -0.88
C ASP A 369 -1.99 -17.87 -0.39
N THR A 370 -3.07 -17.18 -0.77
CA THR A 370 -3.22 -15.74 -0.52
C THR A 370 -4.60 -15.42 0.05
N PHE A 371 -4.63 -14.65 1.14
CA PHE A 371 -5.83 -14.12 1.76
C PHE A 371 -6.03 -12.66 1.34
N GLU A 372 -7.16 -12.39 0.68
CA GLU A 372 -7.54 -11.08 0.19
C GLU A 372 -8.61 -10.44 1.07
N ILE A 373 -8.51 -9.13 1.25
CA ILE A 373 -9.52 -8.27 1.88
C ILE A 373 -9.81 -7.12 0.93
N ARG A 374 -11.09 -6.82 0.71
CA ARG A 374 -11.54 -5.71 -0.15
C ARG A 374 -12.55 -4.88 0.60
N ALA A 375 -12.31 -3.59 0.71
CA ALA A 375 -13.23 -2.63 1.33
C ALA A 375 -13.51 -1.51 0.33
N TYR A 376 -14.79 -1.24 0.06
CA TYR A 376 -15.20 -0.27 -0.96
C TYR A 376 -16.35 0.61 -0.46
N ASN A 377 -16.57 1.72 -1.17
CA ASN A 377 -17.72 2.62 -1.01
C ASN A 377 -17.80 3.35 0.33
N PHE A 378 -16.67 3.56 1.01
CA PHE A 378 -16.60 4.47 2.14
C PHE A 378 -16.32 5.91 1.67
N GLY A 379 -16.79 6.91 2.41
CA GLY A 379 -16.55 8.31 2.07
C GLY A 379 -15.11 8.74 2.37
N PHE A 380 -14.58 9.72 1.61
CA PHE A 380 -13.32 10.38 1.91
C PHE A 380 -13.53 11.62 2.79
N SER A 381 -12.93 11.57 3.98
CA SER A 381 -12.50 12.68 4.86
C SER A 381 -11.67 12.05 5.99
N ALA A 382 -10.40 11.70 5.69
CA ALA A 382 -9.46 11.04 6.60
C ALA A 382 -9.93 9.73 7.30
N PRO A 383 -10.42 8.70 6.57
CA PRO A 383 -10.74 7.43 7.20
C PRO A 383 -9.48 6.68 7.65
N THR A 384 -9.50 6.12 8.86
CA THR A 384 -8.51 5.10 9.26
C THR A 384 -9.15 3.73 9.10
N LEU A 385 -8.52 2.87 8.30
CA LEU A 385 -8.96 1.51 8.12
C LEU A 385 -8.16 0.56 8.99
N ARG A 386 -8.84 -0.20 9.86
CA ARG A 386 -8.20 -1.24 10.69
C ARG A 386 -8.63 -2.61 10.22
N VAL A 387 -7.68 -3.42 9.75
CA VAL A 387 -7.85 -4.85 9.52
C VAL A 387 -7.43 -5.58 10.77
N LYS A 388 -8.39 -6.08 11.55
CA LYS A 388 -8.09 -6.94 12.70
C LYS A 388 -8.34 -8.39 12.36
N VAL A 389 -7.35 -9.26 12.50
CA VAL A 389 -7.58 -10.71 12.47
C VAL A 389 -7.55 -11.20 13.92
N ASN A 390 -8.73 -11.40 14.52
CA ASN A 390 -8.84 -11.81 15.92
C ASN A 390 -8.17 -13.18 16.14
N MET A 391 -7.17 -13.26 17.01
CA MET A 391 -6.69 -14.55 17.52
C MET A 391 -7.79 -15.22 18.35
N PRO A 392 -8.04 -16.54 18.19
CA PRO A 392 -8.82 -17.29 19.18
C PRO A 392 -8.15 -17.15 20.56
N PRO A 393 -8.91 -17.10 21.67
CA PRO A 393 -8.29 -17.12 22.99
C PRO A 393 -7.38 -18.34 23.07
N ALA A 394 -6.13 -18.12 23.51
CA ALA A 394 -5.16 -19.19 23.68
C ALA A 394 -5.82 -20.32 24.47
N LYS A 395 -5.88 -21.52 23.87
CA LYS A 395 -6.35 -22.71 24.58
C LYS A 395 -5.42 -22.90 25.77
N PRO A 396 -5.92 -23.01 27.02
CA PRO A 396 -5.04 -23.18 28.17
C PRO A 396 -4.21 -24.44 27.96
N THR A 397 -2.89 -24.27 27.82
CA THR A 397 -1.96 -25.37 27.92
C THR A 397 -2.11 -25.95 29.31
N GLN A 398 -2.61 -27.18 29.40
CA GLN A 398 -2.64 -27.94 30.65
C GLN A 398 -1.19 -28.12 31.13
N SER A 399 -0.79 -27.30 32.10
CA SER A 399 0.39 -27.53 32.92
C SER A 399 0.10 -28.69 33.87
N THR A 400 0.85 -29.78 33.72
CA THR A 400 0.89 -30.87 34.69
C THR A 400 1.43 -30.34 36.02
N GLN A 401 0.69 -30.62 37.08
CA GLN A 401 0.97 -30.24 38.46
C GLN A 401 2.30 -30.78 38.98
N SER A 402 2.99 -29.97 39.78
CA SER A 402 3.60 -30.46 41.03
C SER A 402 3.32 -29.48 42.18
N THR A 403 2.74 -30.08 43.22
CA THR A 403 2.51 -29.65 44.61
C THR A 403 3.78 -29.01 45.21
N GLN A 404 3.74 -28.00 46.10
CA GLN A 404 3.19 -28.04 47.46
C GLN A 404 3.24 -26.64 48.14
N SER A 405 2.28 -26.42 49.03
CA SER A 405 2.15 -25.47 50.16
C SER A 405 3.31 -24.51 50.50
N THR A 406 3.07 -23.26 50.94
CA THR A 406 2.58 -22.96 52.31
C THR A 406 2.03 -21.51 52.42
N GLN A 407 1.03 -21.37 53.31
CA GLN A 407 0.25 -20.18 53.68
C GLN A 407 1.04 -19.05 54.36
N SER A 408 0.56 -17.81 54.19
CA SER A 408 0.32 -16.73 55.19
C SER A 408 0.33 -15.36 54.48
N THR A 409 -0.34 -14.27 54.86
CA THR A 409 -1.39 -13.93 55.82
C THR A 409 -1.80 -12.47 55.47
N GLN A 410 -3.12 -12.20 55.51
CA GLN A 410 -3.84 -10.95 55.86
C GLN A 410 -3.19 -9.57 55.57
N SER A 411 -3.87 -8.69 54.82
CA SER A 411 -4.69 -7.54 55.29
C SER A 411 -4.18 -6.27 54.56
N THR A 412 -4.87 -5.16 54.29
CA THR A 412 -6.13 -4.55 54.75
C THR A 412 -6.54 -3.49 53.70
N GLN A 413 -7.86 -3.27 53.54
CA GLN A 413 -8.61 -1.99 53.37
C GLN A 413 -7.83 -0.70 52.97
N SER A 414 -8.34 0.23 52.15
CA SER A 414 -9.70 0.80 52.09
C SER A 414 -9.82 1.92 51.02
N THR A 415 -11.08 2.17 50.57
CA THR A 415 -11.73 3.46 50.21
C THR A 415 -11.18 4.32 49.05
N GLN A 416 -11.96 5.07 48.23
CA GLN A 416 -13.40 5.38 48.14
C GLN A 416 -13.71 6.00 46.77
N SER A 417 -14.90 5.67 46.24
CA SER A 417 -15.83 6.47 45.40
C SER A 417 -15.34 7.51 44.37
N THR A 418 -15.83 7.38 43.13
CA THR A 418 -16.82 8.32 42.54
C THR A 418 -17.50 7.73 41.30
N SER A 419 -18.80 7.98 41.20
CA SER A 419 -19.76 7.41 40.26
C SER A 419 -19.70 7.98 38.83
N LYS A 420 -19.82 7.14 37.80
CA LYS A 420 -20.54 7.49 36.55
C LYS A 420 -20.91 6.26 35.70
N LYS A 421 -22.24 6.07 35.56
CA LYS A 421 -23.04 5.39 34.52
C LYS A 421 -22.61 4.01 34.00
N ALA A 422 -23.41 2.99 34.35
CA ALA A 422 -23.29 1.63 33.84
C ALA A 422 -23.41 1.55 32.30
N PRO A 423 -22.58 0.74 31.61
CA PRO A 423 -22.71 0.52 30.18
C PRO A 423 -23.98 -0.30 29.89
N SER A 424 -24.82 0.20 28.99
CA SER A 424 -25.98 -0.53 28.47
C SER A 424 -25.52 -1.85 27.84
N LYS A 425 -26.14 -2.97 28.23
CA LYS A 425 -25.83 -4.30 27.69
C LYS A 425 -26.18 -4.36 26.19
N ILE A 426 -25.20 -4.10 25.34
CA ILE A 426 -25.31 -4.32 23.90
C ILE A 426 -25.46 -5.83 23.68
N THR A 427 -26.62 -6.23 23.16
CA THR A 427 -26.92 -7.63 22.85
C THR A 427 -26.90 -7.83 21.34
N SER A 428 -26.54 -9.03 20.91
CA SER A 428 -26.45 -9.43 19.51
C SER A 428 -27.55 -10.43 19.20
N ILE A 429 -28.20 -10.28 18.05
CA ILE A 429 -29.14 -11.28 17.52
C ILE A 429 -28.75 -11.68 16.11
N THR A 430 -29.00 -12.93 15.78
CA THR A 430 -28.84 -13.45 14.42
C THR A 430 -30.20 -13.44 13.74
N CYS A 431 -30.25 -12.93 12.52
CA CYS A 431 -31.44 -12.76 11.73
C CYS A 431 -31.25 -13.50 10.40
N VAL A 432 -32.19 -14.37 10.04
CA VAL A 432 -32.09 -15.22 8.85
C VAL A 432 -33.24 -14.96 7.87
N LYS A 433 -32.92 -14.89 6.57
CA LYS A 433 -33.88 -14.84 5.46
C LYS A 433 -33.38 -15.74 4.33
N GLY A 434 -33.97 -16.92 4.18
CA GLY A 434 -33.44 -17.96 3.28
C GLY A 434 -32.02 -18.38 3.67
N LYS A 435 -31.08 -18.36 2.71
CA LYS A 435 -29.65 -18.65 2.95
C LYS A 435 -28.85 -17.46 3.49
N THR A 436 -29.44 -16.27 3.54
CA THR A 436 -28.75 -15.05 3.97
C THR A 436 -28.83 -14.89 5.49
N ILE A 437 -27.66 -14.80 6.14
CA ILE A 437 -27.52 -14.59 7.59
C ILE A 437 -27.06 -13.14 7.83
N LYS A 438 -27.76 -12.43 8.71
CA LYS A 438 -27.38 -11.08 9.17
C LYS A 438 -27.28 -11.06 10.68
N THR A 439 -26.24 -10.45 11.22
CA THR A 439 -26.07 -10.26 12.66
C THR A 439 -26.32 -8.80 13.01
N ILE A 440 -27.30 -8.54 13.88
CA ILE A 440 -27.71 -7.19 14.28
C ILE A 440 -27.33 -6.97 15.75
N LYS A 441 -26.67 -5.86 16.06
CA LYS A 441 -26.30 -5.48 17.43
C LYS A 441 -26.85 -4.10 17.78
N GLY A 442 -27.33 -3.95 19.01
CA GLY A 442 -27.85 -2.70 19.54
C GLY A 442 -28.34 -2.85 20.98
N ASN A 443 -28.89 -1.78 21.55
CA ASN A 443 -29.72 -1.90 22.74
C ASN A 443 -31.09 -2.44 22.31
N SER A 444 -31.40 -3.69 22.68
CA SER A 444 -32.63 -4.39 22.28
C SER A 444 -32.83 -4.52 20.76
N PRO A 445 -31.93 -5.22 20.05
CA PRO A 445 -31.99 -5.32 18.59
C PRO A 445 -33.23 -6.13 18.12
N LYS A 446 -33.75 -5.79 16.93
CA LYS A 446 -34.84 -6.49 16.23
C LYS A 446 -34.41 -6.85 14.80
N CYS A 447 -34.94 -7.95 14.25
CA CYS A 447 -34.64 -8.34 12.88
C CYS A 447 -35.32 -7.42 11.86
N PRO A 448 -34.65 -7.08 10.74
CA PRO A 448 -35.27 -6.31 9.65
C PRO A 448 -36.46 -7.05 9.03
N SER A 449 -37.34 -6.31 8.37
CA SER A 449 -38.54 -6.89 7.74
C SER A 449 -38.18 -8.06 6.80
N GLY A 450 -38.82 -9.21 7.02
CA GLY A 450 -38.57 -10.45 6.29
C GLY A 450 -37.41 -11.31 6.81
N TYR A 451 -36.75 -10.94 7.92
CA TYR A 451 -35.78 -11.79 8.61
C TYR A 451 -36.35 -12.32 9.94
N VAL A 452 -36.11 -13.60 10.24
CA VAL A 452 -36.53 -14.26 11.48
C VAL A 452 -35.34 -14.34 12.44
N LYS A 453 -35.57 -14.08 13.73
CA LYS A 453 -34.55 -14.19 14.77
C LYS A 453 -34.19 -15.67 14.99
N ARG A 454 -32.89 -15.97 14.99
CA ARG A 454 -32.31 -17.29 15.26
C ARG A 454 -31.61 -17.31 16.60
#